data_AF-A0AAD3MLU5-F1
#
_entry.id   AF-A0AAD3MLU5-F1
#
_cell.length_a   1.000
_cell.length_b   1.000
_cell.length_c   1.000
_cell.angle_alpha   90.00
_cell.angle_beta   90.00
_cell.angle_gamma   90.00
#
_symmetry.space_group_name_H-M   'P 1'
#
loop_
_entity.id
_entity.type
_entity.pdbx_description
1 polymer ?
#
loop_
_entity_poly.entity_id
_entity_poly.type
_entity_poly.pdbx_seq_one_letter_code
_entity_poly.pdbx_strand_id
1 'polypeptide(L)'
;MDNPCSEGRGGGTAVIHCDDLSLRPLSIPAVSFFEHLAFRLLGSQSLTVAIICCPPKTSSSFLSDFTDFFTQLLFFSPSILLFCDFNIHIDSPKSKFTADFLDILNCFSLTQHVNSPTHSHGHILDLVCSTASFTIQNLTNQPHDF
;
A
#
# COMPACT_ATOMS: atom_id res chain seq x y z
N MET A 1 10.33 -11.33 22.79
CA MET A 1 9.13 -10.48 22.78
C MET A 1 8.48 -10.69 21.43
N ASP A 2 7.27 -11.21 21.51
CA ASP A 2 6.62 -12.10 20.56
C ASP A 2 6.41 -11.49 19.17
N ASN A 3 6.83 -12.24 18.16
CA ASN A 3 6.57 -11.97 16.76
C ASN A 3 5.22 -12.65 16.44
N PRO A 4 4.11 -11.92 16.26
CA PRO A 4 2.80 -12.53 16.17
C PRO A 4 2.54 -12.97 14.73
N CYS A 5 3.31 -13.94 14.21
CA CYS A 5 2.93 -14.76 13.06
C CYS A 5 4.03 -15.79 12.75
N SER A 6 4.13 -16.81 13.60
CA SER A 6 4.87 -18.03 13.26
C SER A 6 4.11 -19.27 13.73
N GLU A 7 2.80 -19.34 13.44
CA GLU A 7 2.01 -20.58 13.49
C GLU A 7 0.54 -20.28 13.12
N GLY A 8 0.17 -20.48 11.85
CA GLY A 8 -1.24 -20.39 11.43
C GLY A 8 -1.39 -20.23 9.92
N ARG A 9 -2.09 -21.16 9.27
CA ARG A 9 -2.38 -21.15 7.83
C ARG A 9 -3.19 -19.91 7.44
N GLY A 10 -2.67 -19.09 6.53
CA GLY A 10 -3.51 -18.22 5.68
C GLY A 10 -3.26 -16.72 5.69
N GLY A 11 -2.01 -16.25 5.74
CA GLY A 11 -1.69 -14.83 5.52
C GLY A 11 -0.22 -14.63 5.19
N GLY A 12 0.07 -13.79 4.20
CA GLY A 12 1.44 -13.42 3.83
C GLY A 12 1.50 -12.69 2.49
N THR A 13 2.28 -11.62 2.43
CA THR A 13 2.53 -10.88 1.18
C THR A 13 3.70 -11.54 0.43
N ALA A 14 3.58 -11.68 -0.89
CA ALA A 14 4.66 -12.18 -1.74
C ALA A 14 4.88 -11.25 -2.94
N VAL A 15 6.13 -11.09 -3.35
CA VAL A 15 6.51 -10.35 -4.57
C VAL A 15 7.10 -11.35 -5.54
N ILE A 16 6.53 -11.42 -6.74
CA ILE A 16 7.04 -12.22 -7.85
C ILE A 16 7.49 -11.26 -8.94
N HIS A 17 8.74 -11.40 -9.38
CA HIS A 17 9.33 -10.57 -10.42
C HIS A 17 10.00 -11.42 -11.50
N CYS A 18 10.17 -10.84 -12.68
CA CYS A 18 11.02 -11.40 -13.73
C CYS A 18 12.50 -11.22 -13.36
N ASP A 19 13.36 -12.19 -13.70
CA ASP A 19 14.80 -12.16 -13.41
C ASP A 19 15.52 -10.96 -14.07
N ASP A 20 14.95 -10.41 -15.14
CA ASP A 20 15.47 -9.21 -15.82
C ASP A 20 15.28 -7.93 -14.98
N LEU A 21 14.48 -7.97 -13.91
CA LEU A 21 14.26 -6.85 -13.00
C LEU A 21 15.22 -6.93 -11.82
N SER A 22 16.10 -5.93 -11.72
CA SER A 22 16.99 -5.81 -10.57
C SER A 22 16.25 -5.22 -9.36
N LEU A 23 15.90 -6.08 -8.40
CA LEU A 23 15.26 -5.69 -7.15
C LEU A 23 16.23 -5.63 -5.96
N ARG A 24 16.06 -4.62 -5.11
CA ARG A 24 16.69 -4.55 -3.79
C ARG A 24 15.65 -4.41 -2.69
N PRO A 25 15.46 -5.42 -1.83
CA PRO A 25 14.60 -5.31 -0.66
C PRO A 25 15.03 -4.12 0.21
N LEU A 26 14.05 -3.41 0.77
CA LEU A 26 14.27 -2.32 1.72
C LEU A 26 13.96 -2.83 3.12
N SER A 27 14.89 -2.60 4.05
CA SER A 27 14.68 -2.92 5.46
C SER A 27 13.99 -1.76 6.15
N ILE A 28 12.66 -1.81 6.19
CA ILE A 28 11.83 -0.83 6.91
C ILE A 28 11.36 -1.50 8.22
N PRO A 29 11.56 -0.86 9.38
CA PRO A 29 11.06 -1.33 10.66
C PRO A 29 9.60 -1.75 10.59
N ALA A 30 9.26 -2.88 11.21
CA ALA A 30 7.89 -3.35 11.33
C ALA A 30 7.05 -2.29 12.06
N VAL A 31 5.85 -2.02 11.54
CA VAL A 31 4.83 -1.23 12.23
C VAL A 31 3.84 -2.17 12.92
N SER A 32 3.08 -1.66 13.89
CA SER A 32 2.24 -2.51 14.73
C SER A 32 0.97 -3.01 14.04
N PHE A 33 0.50 -2.30 13.01
CA PHE A 33 -0.86 -2.50 12.50
C PHE A 33 -0.94 -3.22 11.17
N PHE A 34 -0.01 -2.99 10.24
CA PHE A 34 -0.05 -3.58 8.91
C PHE A 34 1.24 -4.30 8.59
N GLU A 35 1.12 -5.33 7.75
CA GLU A 35 2.27 -5.97 7.14
C GLU A 35 2.68 -5.18 5.92
N HIS A 36 3.98 -5.01 5.72
CA HIS A 36 4.50 -4.35 4.53
C HIS A 36 5.66 -5.10 3.91
N LEU A 37 5.75 -5.02 2.59
CA LEU A 37 6.94 -5.34 1.83
C LEU A 37 7.35 -4.11 1.04
N ALA A 38 8.62 -3.75 1.09
CA ALA A 38 9.16 -2.65 0.32
C ALA A 38 10.43 -3.09 -0.40
N PHE A 39 10.56 -2.66 -1.65
CA PHE A 39 11.72 -2.95 -2.47
C PHE A 39 11.97 -1.82 -3.44
N ARG A 40 13.21 -1.69 -3.88
CA ARG A 40 13.64 -0.74 -4.89
C ARG A 40 13.85 -1.46 -6.22
N LEU A 41 13.19 -0.98 -7.25
CA LEU A 41 13.49 -1.30 -8.64
C LEU A 41 14.69 -0.47 -9.08
N LEU A 42 15.76 -1.18 -9.47
CA LEU A 42 16.96 -0.57 -10.02
C LEU A 42 16.82 -0.48 -11.54
N GLY A 43 16.83 0.76 -12.05
CA GLY A 43 16.80 1.07 -13.46
C GLY A 43 17.35 2.47 -13.70
N SER A 44 17.01 3.09 -14.83
CA SER A 44 17.42 4.47 -15.14
C SER A 44 16.88 5.49 -14.14
N GLN A 45 15.74 5.21 -13.50
CA GLN A 45 15.21 5.96 -12.36
C GLN A 45 14.91 4.97 -11.24
N SER A 46 15.33 5.31 -10.01
CA SER A 46 15.06 4.46 -8.85
C SER A 46 13.59 4.57 -8.43
N LEU A 47 12.83 3.49 -8.60
CA LEU A 47 11.45 3.41 -8.15
C LEU A 47 11.39 2.58 -6.86
N THR A 48 10.82 3.14 -5.79
CA THR A 48 10.48 2.38 -4.59
C THR A 48 9.07 1.84 -4.73
N VAL A 49 8.92 0.54 -4.60
CA VAL A 49 7.61 -0.12 -4.54
C VAL A 49 7.35 -0.58 -3.13
N ALA A 50 6.15 -0.30 -2.63
CA ALA A 50 5.68 -0.80 -1.35
C ALA A 50 4.34 -1.52 -1.54
N ILE A 51 4.16 -2.60 -0.79
CA ILE A 51 2.92 -3.34 -0.68
C ILE A 51 2.51 -3.32 0.79
N ILE A 52 1.29 -2.91 1.09
CA ILE A 52 0.71 -2.92 2.43
C ILE A 52 -0.46 -3.89 2.46
N CYS A 53 -0.50 -4.76 3.46
CA CYS A 53 -1.61 -5.66 3.75
C CYS A 53 -2.12 -5.39 5.17
N CYS A 54 -3.38 -4.99 5.29
CA CYS A 54 -3.99 -4.71 6.57
C CYS A 54 -4.86 -5.88 7.08
N PRO A 55 -4.76 -6.23 8.38
CA PRO A 55 -5.74 -7.11 8.99
C PRO A 55 -7.14 -6.46 8.97
N PRO A 56 -8.23 -7.26 8.98
CA PRO A 56 -9.61 -6.78 8.78
C PRO A 56 -10.17 -5.88 9.89
N LYS A 57 -9.37 -5.50 10.88
CA LYS A 57 -9.79 -4.64 12.01
C LYS A 57 -9.09 -3.30 11.89
N THR A 58 -9.84 -2.21 11.74
CA THR A 58 -9.30 -0.84 11.80
C THR A 58 -8.84 -0.46 13.20
N SER A 59 -7.59 0.00 13.35
CA SER A 59 -7.11 0.66 14.57
C SER A 59 -7.09 2.18 14.41
N SER A 60 -7.11 2.90 15.52
CA SER A 60 -6.86 4.34 15.55
C SER A 60 -5.42 4.73 15.25
N SER A 61 -4.47 3.79 15.24
CA SER A 61 -3.03 4.07 14.99
C SER A 61 -2.66 4.01 13.51
N PHE A 62 -3.50 3.41 12.66
CA PHE A 62 -3.18 3.18 11.24
C PHE A 62 -2.65 4.42 10.52
N LEU A 63 -3.32 5.58 10.69
CA LEU A 63 -2.93 6.81 9.98
C LEU A 63 -1.54 7.30 10.40
N SER A 64 -1.19 7.14 11.68
CA SER A 64 0.14 7.47 12.20
C SER A 64 1.18 6.51 11.65
N ASP A 65 0.92 5.21 11.75
CA ASP A 65 1.81 4.15 11.25
C ASP A 65 2.05 4.30 9.74
N PHE A 66 1.01 4.64 8.98
CA PHE A 66 1.09 4.90 7.53
C PHE A 66 1.93 6.12 7.22
N THR A 67 1.76 7.21 7.97
CA THR A 67 2.52 8.46 7.79
C THR A 67 4.01 8.23 8.06
N ASP A 68 4.35 7.53 9.14
CA ASP A 68 5.72 7.20 9.50
C ASP A 68 6.35 6.24 8.49
N PHE A 69 5.61 5.23 8.04
CA PHE A 69 6.05 4.30 7.00
C PHE A 69 6.34 5.01 5.68
N PHE A 70 5.42 5.86 5.23
CA PHE A 70 5.58 6.56 3.96
C PHE A 70 6.73 7.57 3.99
N THR A 71 6.91 8.26 5.13
CA THR A 71 8.05 9.16 5.35
C THR A 71 9.38 8.40 5.22
N GLN A 72 9.45 7.16 5.69
CA GLN A 72 10.63 6.31 5.51
C GLN A 72 10.83 5.88 4.06
N LEU A 73 9.76 5.59 3.31
CA LEU A 73 9.86 5.29 1.87
C LEU A 73 10.46 6.45 1.09
N LEU A 74 10.09 7.69 1.43
CA LEU A 74 10.61 8.91 0.78
C LEU A 74 12.11 9.08 0.98
N PHE A 75 12.68 8.59 2.08
CA PHE A 75 14.13 8.57 2.29
C PHE A 75 14.86 7.69 1.26
N PHE A 76 14.20 6.66 0.76
CA PHE A 76 14.78 5.74 -0.21
C PHE A 76 14.64 6.25 -1.65
N SER A 77 13.49 6.82 -2.01
CA SER A 77 13.25 7.46 -3.31
C SER A 77 12.05 8.40 -3.24
N PRO A 78 12.08 9.57 -3.92
CA PRO A 78 10.89 10.41 -4.10
C PRO A 78 9.86 9.77 -5.06
N SER A 79 10.30 8.78 -5.85
CA SER A 79 9.47 8.06 -6.80
C SER A 79 8.95 6.79 -6.14
N ILE A 80 7.69 6.81 -5.70
CA ILE A 80 7.05 5.71 -4.96
C ILE A 80 5.81 5.21 -5.70
N LEU A 81 5.68 3.89 -5.77
CA LEU A 81 4.48 3.17 -6.17
C LEU A 81 4.03 2.31 -4.99
N LEU A 82 2.78 2.46 -4.59
CA LEU A 82 2.20 1.83 -3.42
C LEU A 82 1.00 0.99 -3.84
N PHE A 83 1.01 -0.28 -3.44
CA PHE A 83 -0.11 -1.21 -3.54
C PHE A 83 -0.63 -1.48 -2.14
N CYS A 84 -1.93 -1.38 -1.93
CA CYS A 84 -2.52 -1.60 -0.61
C CYS A 84 -3.77 -2.45 -0.73
N ASP A 85 -3.84 -3.51 0.07
CA ASP A 85 -5.09 -4.13 0.48
C ASP A 85 -5.40 -3.63 1.89
N PHE A 86 -6.29 -2.64 1.96
CA PHE A 86 -6.61 -2.00 3.24
C PHE A 86 -7.76 -2.68 3.97
N ASN A 87 -8.59 -3.48 3.30
CA ASN A 87 -9.87 -3.92 3.86
C ASN A 87 -10.71 -2.77 4.45
N ILE A 88 -10.55 -1.54 3.94
CA ILE A 88 -11.21 -0.33 4.43
C ILE A 88 -11.99 0.35 3.31
N HIS A 89 -13.25 0.71 3.59
CA HIS A 89 -14.13 1.43 2.69
C HIS A 89 -13.68 2.89 2.47
N ILE A 90 -12.82 3.11 1.49
CA ILE A 90 -12.31 4.44 1.11
C ILE A 90 -13.34 5.19 0.24
N ASP A 91 -14.37 4.51 -0.22
CA ASP A 91 -15.51 5.04 -0.97
C ASP A 91 -16.62 5.63 -0.07
N SER A 92 -16.44 5.67 1.26
CA SER A 92 -17.42 6.24 2.19
C SER A 92 -17.11 7.72 2.52
N PRO A 93 -17.77 8.70 1.86
CA PRO A 93 -17.48 10.14 2.05
C PRO A 93 -17.88 10.67 3.43
N LYS A 94 -18.59 9.87 4.24
CA LYS A 94 -19.01 10.25 5.60
C LYS A 94 -18.05 9.75 6.68
N SER A 95 -17.04 8.97 6.31
CA SER A 95 -16.05 8.44 7.25
C SER A 95 -14.97 9.47 7.52
N LYS A 96 -14.80 9.87 8.79
CA LYS A 96 -13.69 10.74 9.21
C LYS A 96 -12.33 10.12 8.84
N PHE A 97 -12.21 8.80 8.99
CA PHE A 97 -11.00 8.07 8.62
C PHE A 97 -10.67 8.26 7.13
N THR A 98 -11.67 8.14 6.25
CA THR A 98 -11.48 8.30 4.80
C THR A 98 -11.02 9.71 4.47
N ALA A 99 -11.61 10.74 5.10
CA ALA A 99 -11.19 12.12 4.92
C ALA A 99 -9.74 12.32 5.38
N ASP A 100 -9.41 11.90 6.61
CA ASP A 100 -8.05 12.03 7.16
C ASP A 100 -7.02 11.26 6.29
N PHE A 101 -7.38 10.09 5.76
CA PHE A 101 -6.51 9.29 4.90
C PHE A 101 -6.27 9.97 3.54
N LEU A 102 -7.31 10.50 2.90
CA LEU A 102 -7.18 11.26 1.66
C LEU A 102 -6.34 12.53 1.85
N ASP A 103 -6.48 13.20 3.01
CA ASP A 103 -5.65 14.35 3.36
C ASP A 103 -4.18 13.96 3.49
N ILE A 104 -3.87 12.80 4.08
CA ILE A 104 -2.50 12.27 4.14
C ILE A 104 -1.95 11.96 2.75
N LEU A 105 -2.73 11.29 1.88
CA LEU A 105 -2.32 11.05 0.49
C LEU A 105 -2.00 12.37 -0.22
N ASN A 106 -2.86 13.38 -0.06
CA ASN A 106 -2.65 14.69 -0.65
C ASN A 106 -1.41 15.40 -0.08
N CYS A 107 -1.17 15.32 1.23
CA CYS A 107 0.05 15.86 1.87
C CYS A 107 1.32 15.27 1.26
N PHE A 108 1.32 13.99 0.90
CA PHE A 108 2.43 13.32 0.26
C PHE A 108 2.43 13.41 -1.27
N SER A 109 1.52 14.18 -1.87
CA SER A 109 1.34 14.27 -3.32
C SER A 109 1.15 12.88 -3.97
N LEU A 110 0.47 11.99 -3.27
CA LEU A 110 0.08 10.67 -3.76
C LEU A 110 -1.24 10.78 -4.53
N THR A 111 -1.21 10.29 -5.77
CA THR A 111 -2.42 10.11 -6.57
C THR A 111 -2.89 8.67 -6.41
N GLN A 112 -4.14 8.47 -5.99
CA GLN A 112 -4.81 7.18 -5.99
C GLN A 112 -5.45 6.96 -7.38
N HIS A 113 -5.23 5.79 -7.97
CA HIS A 113 -5.57 5.52 -9.37
C HIS A 113 -6.76 4.56 -9.56
N VAL A 114 -7.22 3.88 -8.50
CA VAL A 114 -8.31 2.91 -8.58
C VAL A 114 -9.65 3.63 -8.51
N ASN A 115 -10.37 3.67 -9.63
CA ASN A 115 -11.64 4.40 -9.78
C ASN A 115 -12.87 3.49 -9.91
N SER A 116 -12.71 2.18 -9.78
CA SER A 116 -13.77 1.18 -9.92
C SER A 116 -13.71 0.17 -8.78
N PRO A 117 -14.85 -0.43 -8.39
CA PRO A 117 -14.91 -1.42 -7.31
C PRO A 117 -13.91 -2.56 -7.51
N THR A 118 -13.19 -2.89 -6.45
CA THR A 118 -12.23 -4.02 -6.42
C THR A 118 -12.78 -5.23 -5.68
N HIS A 119 -13.89 -5.05 -4.96
CA HIS A 119 -14.60 -6.11 -4.26
C HIS A 119 -16.01 -6.30 -4.83
N SER A 120 -16.50 -7.54 -4.83
CA SER A 120 -17.79 -7.93 -5.44
C SER A 120 -19.01 -7.22 -4.84
N HIS A 121 -18.87 -6.69 -3.63
CA HIS A 121 -19.91 -5.91 -2.94
C HIS A 121 -19.96 -4.43 -3.38
N GLY A 122 -19.19 -4.03 -4.40
CA GLY A 122 -19.24 -2.68 -4.97
C GLY A 122 -18.33 -1.66 -4.29
N HIS A 123 -17.39 -2.11 -3.46
CA HIS A 123 -16.47 -1.25 -2.70
C HIS A 123 -15.05 -1.26 -3.29
N ILE A 124 -14.31 -0.19 -2.99
CA ILE A 124 -12.88 -0.07 -3.30
C ILE A 124 -12.11 -0.37 -2.01
N LEU A 125 -11.50 -1.55 -1.95
CA LEU A 125 -10.68 -1.99 -0.81
C LEU A 125 -9.19 -2.00 -1.16
N ASP A 126 -8.88 -2.20 -2.44
CA ASP A 126 -7.53 -2.21 -2.97
C ASP A 126 -7.21 -0.86 -3.59
N LEU A 127 -6.06 -0.29 -3.20
CA LEU A 127 -5.58 0.95 -3.77
C LEU A 127 -4.26 0.75 -4.50
N VAL A 128 -4.13 1.46 -5.61
CA VAL A 128 -2.85 1.74 -6.25
C VAL A 128 -2.61 3.24 -6.15
N CYS A 129 -1.55 3.62 -5.46
CA CYS A 129 -1.16 5.02 -5.28
C CYS A 129 0.25 5.26 -5.83
N SER A 130 0.50 6.42 -6.42
CA SER A 130 1.85 6.79 -6.85
C SER A 130 2.15 8.25 -6.59
N THR A 131 3.42 8.59 -6.42
CA THR A 131 3.86 9.99 -6.47
C THR A 131 3.72 10.54 -7.90
N ALA A 132 3.68 11.87 -8.04
CA ALA A 132 3.37 12.56 -9.30
C ALA A 132 4.32 12.28 -10.49
N SER A 133 5.43 11.56 -10.27
CA SER A 133 6.39 11.20 -11.31
C SER A 133 5.92 10.07 -12.24
N PHE A 134 4.76 9.46 -11.98
CA PHE A 134 4.30 8.27 -12.72
C PHE A 134 3.01 8.49 -13.48
N THR A 135 2.96 7.91 -14.69
CA THR A 135 1.72 7.69 -15.41
C THR A 135 1.41 6.20 -15.37
N ILE A 136 0.36 5.82 -14.65
CA ILE A 136 -0.16 4.44 -14.68
C ILE A 136 -1.08 4.33 -15.89
N GLN A 137 -0.85 3.34 -16.74
CA GLN A 137 -1.68 3.04 -17.90
C GLN A 137 -2.21 1.62 -17.81
N ASN A 138 -3.39 1.38 -18.38
CA ASN A 138 -4.04 0.06 -18.44
C ASN A 138 -4.26 -0.60 -17.07
N LEU A 139 -4.59 0.19 -16.04
CA LEU A 139 -5.00 -0.36 -14.75
C LEU A 139 -6.37 -1.05 -14.94
N THR A 140 -6.39 -2.37 -14.76
CA THR A 140 -7.61 -3.18 -14.83
C THR A 140 -7.88 -3.80 -13.47
N ASN A 141 -9.08 -3.59 -12.96
CA ASN A 141 -9.52 -4.18 -11.70
C ASN A 141 -10.42 -5.38 -12.01
N GLN A 142 -10.17 -6.51 -11.34
CA GLN A 142 -11.07 -7.64 -11.33
C GLN A 142 -11.66 -7.78 -9.93
N PRO A 143 -12.98 -7.60 -9.76
CA PRO A 143 -13.62 -7.77 -8.46
C PRO A 143 -13.37 -9.17 -7.91
N HIS A 144 -13.01 -9.27 -6.64
CA HIS A 144 -12.88 -10.54 -5.92
C HIS A 144 -13.82 -10.59 -4.71
N ASP A 145 -14.06 -11.79 -4.19
CA ASP A 145 -15.09 -12.11 -3.17
C ASP A 145 -14.55 -12.25 -1.73
N PHE A 146 -13.27 -11.97 -1.49
CA PHE A 146 -12.63 -12.19 -0.19
C PHE A 146 -12.69 -10.96 0.71
#